data_AF-G0N7B9-F1
#
_entry.id   AF-G0N7B9-F1
#
_cell.length_a   1.000
_cell.length_b   1.000
_cell.length_c   1.000
_cell.angle_alpha   90.00
_cell.angle_beta   90.00
_cell.angle_gamma   90.00
#
_symmetry.space_group_name_H-M   'P 1'
#
loop_
_entity.id
_entity.type
_entity.pdbx_description
1 polymer ?
#
loop_
_entity_poly.entity_id
_entity_poly.type
_entity_poly.pdbx_seq_one_letter_code
_entity_poly.pdbx_strand_id
1 'polypeptide(L)' 'MTTVGYGDLVPLSPFGKVVGSMCALIGVLTLALPVPIIVANFKHFYRQENRLASMKSSSKGEAEDDEIA' A
#
# COMPACT_ATOMS: atom_id res chain seq x y z
N MET A 1 -2.99 17.02 -4.42
CA MET A 1 -2.62 17.60 -3.12
C MET A 1 -2.12 16.47 -2.24
N THR A 2 -0.98 16.58 -1.56
CA THR A 2 -0.45 15.55 -0.63
C THR A 2 -1.20 15.50 0.72
N THR A 3 -2.38 16.14 0.78
CA THR A 3 -3.27 16.23 1.96
C THR A 3 -2.65 16.74 3.26
N VAL A 4 -1.44 17.34 3.23
CA VAL A 4 -0.76 17.80 4.46
C VAL A 4 -1.49 18.97 5.11
N GLY A 5 -1.89 19.98 4.32
CA GLY A 5 -2.73 21.08 4.80
C GLY A 5 -2.12 21.90 5.93
N TYR A 6 -0.92 22.46 5.71
CA TYR A 6 -0.21 23.28 6.71
C TYR A 6 -1.04 24.44 7.27
N GLY A 7 -2.01 24.96 6.51
CA GLY A 7 -2.99 25.95 6.98
C GLY A 7 -2.48 27.38 7.05
N ASP A 8 -1.24 27.61 6.59
CA ASP A 8 -0.60 28.91 6.42
C ASP A 8 -1.25 29.73 5.28
N LEU A 9 -1.74 29.07 4.25
CA LEU A 9 -2.52 29.67 3.17
C LEU A 9 -3.87 28.96 3.04
N VAL A 10 -4.95 29.71 3.30
CA VAL A 10 -6.34 29.23 3.22
C VAL A 10 -7.20 30.13 2.35
N PRO A 11 -8.10 29.57 1.54
CA PRO A 11 -9.01 30.38 0.72
C PRO A 11 -10.02 31.09 1.62
N LEU A 12 -10.00 32.43 1.59
CA LEU A 12 -10.94 33.28 2.35
C LEU A 12 -12.30 33.40 1.64
N SER A 13 -12.32 33.28 0.31
CA SER A 13 -13.56 33.38 -0.47
C SER A 13 -14.38 32.07 -0.40
N PRO A 14 -15.72 32.15 -0.38
CA PRO A 14 -16.59 30.96 -0.37
C PRO A 14 -16.40 30.09 -1.62
N PHE A 15 -16.15 30.71 -2.78
CA PHE A 15 -15.85 29.97 -4.02
C PHE A 15 -14.50 29.23 -3.94
N GLY A 16 -13.49 29.86 -3.33
CA GLY A 16 -12.19 29.23 -3.12
C GLY A 16 -12.26 28.00 -2.20
N LYS A 17 -13.16 28.01 -1.21
CA LYS A 17 -13.38 26.86 -0.32
C LYS A 17 -14.00 25.67 -1.06
N VAL A 18 -14.94 25.92 -1.98
CA VAL A 18 -15.56 24.87 -2.82
C VAL A 18 -14.56 24.28 -3.81
N VAL A 19 -13.77 25.11 -4.47
CA VAL A 19 -12.71 24.62 -5.37
C VAL A 19 -11.64 23.85 -4.60
N GLY A 20 -11.27 24.33 -3.40
CA GLY A 20 -10.35 23.66 -2.51
C GLY A 20 -10.83 22.27 -2.08
N SER A 21 -12.11 22.12 -1.74
CA SER A 21 -12.68 20.82 -1.36
C SER A 21 -12.74 19.85 -2.54
N MET A 22 -13.14 20.32 -3.73
CA MET A 22 -13.11 19.49 -4.94
C MET A 22 -11.69 19.05 -5.30
N CYS A 23 -10.71 19.96 -5.21
CA CYS A 23 -9.30 19.65 -5.46
C CYS A 23 -8.75 18.59 -4.50
N ALA A 24 -9.11 18.67 -3.21
CA ALA A 24 -8.70 17.67 -2.22
C ALA A 24 -9.26 16.28 -2.55
N LEU A 25 -10.56 16.18 -2.86
CA LEU A 25 -11.21 14.92 -3.22
C LEU A 25 -10.58 14.30 -4.48
N ILE A 26 -10.41 15.09 -5.54
CA ILE A 26 -9.80 14.64 -6.79
C ILE A 26 -8.34 14.20 -6.56
N GLY A 27 -7.60 14.96 -5.75
CA GLY A 27 -6.21 14.64 -5.41
C GLY A 27 -6.05 13.30 -4.72
N VAL A 28 -6.93 12.97 -3.77
CA VAL A 28 -6.91 11.68 -3.07
C VAL A 28 -7.27 10.54 -4.02
N LEU A 29 -8.32 10.70 -4.82
CA LEU A 29 -8.74 9.70 -5.81
C LEU A 29 -7.64 9.40 -6.84
N THR A 30 -6.91 10.44 -7.27
CA THR A 30 -5.80 10.31 -8.22
C THR A 30 -4.64 9.52 -7.63
N LEU A 31 -4.34 9.68 -6.34
CA LEU A 31 -3.28 8.93 -5.65
C LEU A 31 -3.70 7.50 -5.26
N ALA A 32 -5.01 7.27 -5.08
CA ALA A 32 -5.55 5.97 -4.70
C ALA A 32 -5.37 4.88 -5.76
N LEU A 33 -5.16 5.24 -7.03
CA LEU A 33 -4.95 4.27 -8.12
C LEU A 33 -3.49 3.84 -8.30
N PRO A 34 -2.48 4.72 -8.39
CA PRO A 34 -1.08 4.32 -8.60
C PRO A 34 -0.47 3.60 -7.38
N VAL A 35 -0.85 3.99 -6.16
CA VAL A 35 -0.23 3.43 -4.93
C VAL A 35 -0.51 1.92 -4.78
N PRO A 36 -1.77 1.43 -4.88
CA PRO A 36 -2.04 0.00 -4.81
C PRO A 36 -1.41 -0.80 -5.96
N ILE A 37 -1.29 -0.23 -7.16
CA ILE A 37 -0.64 -0.88 -8.30
C ILE A 37 0.84 -1.12 -7.99
N ILE A 38 1.54 -0.10 -7.47
CA ILE A 38 2.94 -0.22 -7.05
C ILE A 38 3.07 -1.25 -5.93
N VAL A 39 2.21 -1.19 -4.91
CA VAL A 39 2.23 -2.14 -3.78
C VAL A 39 1.93 -3.57 -4.25
N ALA A 40 1.03 -3.78 -5.21
CA ALA A 40 0.74 -5.09 -5.76
C ALA A 40 1.95 -5.69 -6.49
N ASN A 41 2.70 -4.86 -7.22
CA ASN A 41 3.95 -5.26 -7.87
C ASN A 41 5.01 -5.68 -6.84
N PHE A 42 5.21 -4.87 -5.79
CA PHE A 42 6.12 -5.23 -4.69
C PHE A 42 5.67 -6.48 -3.92
N LYS A 43 4.37 -6.63 -3.65
CA LYS A 43 3.82 -7.83 -3.00
C LYS A 43 4.03 -9.07 -3.85
N HIS A 44 3.99 -8.98 -5.18
CA HIS A 44 4.28 -10.11 -6.06
C HIS A 44 5.74 -10.58 -5.89
N PHE A 45 6.68 -9.64 -5.86
CA PHE A 45 8.10 -9.94 -5.61
C PHE A 45 8.30 -10.59 -4.23
N TYR A 46 7.72 -10.01 -3.18
CA TYR A 46 7.83 -10.54 -1.83
C TYR A 46 7.14 -11.90 -1.64
N ARG A 47 6.00 -12.14 -2.32
CA ARG A 47 5.31 -13.45 -2.28
C ARG A 47 6.15 -14.56 -2.88
N GLN A 48 6.96 -14.27 -3.90
CA GLN A 48 7.84 -15.26 -4.51
C GLN A 48 8.91 -15.73 -3.51
N GLU A 49 9.53 -14.79 -2.80
CA GLU A 49 10.51 -15.10 -1.75
C GLU A 49 9.86 -15.83 -0.57
N ASN A 50 8.70 -15.37 -0.09
CA ASN A 50 7.98 -16.03 1.01
C ASN A 50 7.47 -17.43 0.64
N ARG A 51 7.08 -17.69 -0.62
CA ARG A 51 6.62 -19.02 -1.04
C ARG A 51 7.77 -20.03 -1.07
N LEU A 52 8.96 -19.58 -1.50
CA LEU A 52 10.18 -20.39 -1.44
C LEU A 52 10.62 -20.64 0.02
N ALA A 53 10.51 -19.63 0.88
CA ALA A 53 10.77 -19.77 2.32
C ALA A 53 9.75 -20.71 3.01
N SER A 54 8.47 -20.64 2.66
CA SER A 54 7.41 -21.48 3.22
C SER A 54 7.48 -22.92 2.72
N MET A 55 7.92 -23.17 1.48
CA MET A 55 8.23 -24.53 1.02
C MET A 55 9.42 -25.12 1.77
N LYS A 56 10.40 -24.29 2.16
CA LYS A 56 11.53 -24.72 2.99
C LYS A 56 11.13 -25.00 4.45
N SER A 57 10.05 -24.41 4.97
CA SER A 57 9.54 -24.72 6.31
C SER A 57 8.64 -25.96 6.35
N SER A 58 7.84 -26.25 5.31
CA SER A 58 7.04 -27.49 5.27
C SER A 58 7.89 -28.74 5.02
N SER A 59 8.94 -28.66 4.18
CA SER A 59 9.84 -29.80 3.96
C SER A 59 10.73 -30.12 5.17
N LYS A 60 10.81 -29.22 6.18
CA LYS A 60 11.58 -29.45 7.40
C LYS A 60 10.80 -30.19 8.48
N GLY A 61 9.47 -30.10 8.47
CA GLY A 61 8.60 -30.87 9.36
C GLY A 61 8.53 -32.35 8.98
N GLU A 62 8.42 -32.67 7.69
CA GLU A 62 8.36 -34.07 7.22
C GLU A 62 9.69 -34.83 7.44
N ALA A 63 10.84 -34.15 7.37
CA ALA A 63 12.14 -34.78 7.59
C ALA A 63 12.49 -35.02 9.08
N GLU A 64 11.89 -34.27 10.01
CA GLU A 64 12.07 -34.50 11.46
C GLU A 64 11.21 -35.66 11.98
N ASP A 65 10.05 -35.91 11.37
CA ASP A 65 9.17 -37.03 11.74
C ASP A 65 9.70 -38.40 11.25
N ASP A 66 10.39 -38.44 10.10
CA ASP A 66 11.01 -39.66 9.55
C ASP A 66 12.34 -40.05 10.25
N GLU A 67 13.00 -39.14 10.96
CA GLU A 67 14.24 -39.45 11.73
C GLU A 67 13.95 -40.07 13.11
N ILE A 68 12.70 -39.98 13.59
CA ILE A 68 12.25 -40.50 14.89
C ILE A 68 11.52 -41.85 14.76
N ALA A 69 11.21 -42.31 13.53
CA ALA A 69 10.62 -43.61 13.23
C ALA A 69 11.67 -44.71 13.03
#